data_AF-A0A0U0ZRC1-F1
#
_entry.id   AF-A0A0U0ZRC1-F1
#
_cell.length_a   1.000
_cell.length_b   1.000
_cell.length_c   1.000
_cell.angle_alpha   90.00
_cell.angle_beta   90.00
_cell.angle_gamma   90.00
#
_symmetry.space_group_name_H-M   'P 1'
#
loop_
_entity.id
_entity.type
_entity.pdbx_description
1 polymer ?
#
loop_
_entity_poly.entity_id
_entity_poly.type
_entity_poly.pdbx_seq_one_letter_code
_entity_poly.pdbx_strand_id
1 'polypeptide(L)'
;MDRVARNAAFGRWMNRLLTAAAVSRQDIVNAAGPDVQTQELVEGGGVEQAPEETVFRYADVYSRLAPELAPWSFIMSLNALREDCPPEVGPYLQDAAEQWKISNQLLLGFDLAAEHLEVGDVSGHALTISNQLGHVLTGEEIERFPRLVTRLLERHKAVTLVPTSQLGSPGLGALGSGHWYKKDAAERVLGHSRTGSLRLAFDPLCGVDSLDTAVSRAMALGAESADVTVLAWAILLAAHQAVVKSRFSDDGPQILREIGGLEAPTIKGIDVDVPGVEAMEDIANKYLARWREEYVLATRKVQLKRGPGADDAPWLAAESLVPEAEHGSDPQLVDPRRGLGPNDLLFYNDEQFERLPDVLVDRGIASVTVRPNHVATGNRVAQPQTFQWVPFGSDSHLGLLLGPNRVWRPMYFYVPNDQARNQTLAQAGVGRR
;
A
#
# COMPACT_ATOMS: atom_id res chain seq x y z
N MET A 1 -3.13 27.36 -1.45
CA MET A 1 -2.14 28.20 -0.74
C MET A 1 -1.96 29.53 -1.46
N ASP A 2 -1.78 30.65 -0.75
CA ASP A 2 -1.51 31.96 -1.39
C ASP A 2 -0.04 32.07 -1.88
N ARG A 3 0.23 33.08 -2.72
CA ARG A 3 1.55 33.30 -3.33
C ARG A 3 2.65 33.55 -2.29
N VAL A 4 2.33 34.21 -1.18
CA VAL A 4 3.28 34.51 -0.09
C VAL A 4 3.76 33.22 0.57
N ALA A 5 2.83 32.31 0.90
CA ALA A 5 3.17 31.02 1.49
C ALA A 5 3.98 30.12 0.52
N ARG A 6 3.72 30.20 -0.79
CA ARG A 6 4.54 29.52 -1.82
C ARG A 6 5.97 30.05 -1.89
N ASN A 7 6.15 31.37 -1.85
CA ASN A 7 7.48 31.98 -1.82
C ASN A 7 8.26 31.60 -0.56
N ALA A 8 7.59 31.61 0.59
CA ALA A 8 8.19 31.13 1.83
C ALA A 8 8.57 29.64 1.77
N ALA A 9 7.76 28.81 1.11
CA ALA A 9 8.06 27.41 0.87
C ALA A 9 9.29 27.19 -0.02
N PHE A 10 9.39 27.94 -1.12
CA PHE A 10 10.57 27.95 -1.98
C PHE A 10 11.83 28.35 -1.20
N GLY A 11 11.78 29.46 -0.45
CA GLY A 11 12.92 29.93 0.35
C GLY A 11 13.39 28.90 1.38
N ARG A 12 12.45 28.26 2.10
CA ARG A 12 12.78 27.16 3.03
C ARG A 12 13.48 26.00 2.34
N TRP A 13 13.03 25.62 1.14
CA TRP A 13 13.68 24.56 0.38
C TRP A 13 15.09 24.95 -0.05
N MET A 14 15.31 26.17 -0.53
CA MET A 14 16.66 26.66 -0.87
C MET A 14 17.60 26.63 0.34
N ASN A 15 17.11 27.00 1.53
CA ASN A 15 17.90 26.90 2.76
C ASN A 15 18.20 25.45 3.18
N ARG A 16 17.25 24.53 2.98
CA ARG A 16 17.48 23.09 3.19
C ARG A 16 18.51 22.52 2.24
N LEU A 17 18.52 22.97 0.98
CA LEU A 17 19.51 22.54 0.00
C LEU A 17 20.93 22.95 0.41
N LEU A 18 21.12 24.17 0.94
CA LEU A 18 22.42 24.59 1.51
C LEU A 18 22.89 23.59 2.57
N THR A 19 22.00 23.26 3.50
CA THR A 19 22.29 22.36 4.62
C THR A 19 22.56 20.92 4.14
N ALA A 20 21.70 20.39 3.26
CA ALA A 20 21.81 19.04 2.72
C ALA A 20 23.08 18.85 1.89
N ALA A 21 23.44 19.85 1.08
CA ALA A 21 24.64 19.82 0.25
C ALA A 21 25.92 20.15 1.03
N ALA A 22 25.81 20.53 2.31
CA ALA A 22 26.92 21.01 3.13
C ALA A 22 27.72 22.13 2.44
N VAL A 23 27.03 23.03 1.75
CA VAL A 23 27.62 24.19 1.06
C VAL A 23 27.24 25.47 1.77
N SER A 24 28.16 26.43 1.82
CA SER A 24 27.88 27.77 2.32
C SER A 24 27.34 28.67 1.20
N ARG A 25 26.71 29.79 1.58
CA ARG A 25 26.34 30.84 0.62
C ARG A 25 27.54 31.39 -0.14
N GLN A 26 28.70 31.45 0.51
CA GLN A 26 29.93 31.89 -0.13
C GLN A 26 30.41 30.89 -1.19
N ASP A 27 30.22 29.59 -0.99
CA ASP A 27 30.54 28.57 -2.00
C ASP A 27 29.67 28.75 -3.24
N ILE A 28 28.38 29.11 -3.05
CA ILE A 28 27.48 29.45 -4.16
C ILE A 28 28.00 30.67 -4.93
N VAL A 29 28.41 31.74 -4.23
CA VAL A 29 29.00 32.93 -4.88
C VAL A 29 30.27 32.55 -5.66
N ASN A 30 31.16 31.77 -5.04
CA ASN A 30 32.42 31.33 -5.64
C ASN A 30 32.19 30.48 -6.90
N ALA A 31 31.05 29.77 -6.96
CA ALA A 31 30.62 28.99 -8.11
C ALA A 31 29.85 29.80 -9.17
N ALA A 32 29.90 31.13 -9.11
CA ALA A 32 29.17 32.09 -9.96
C ALA A 32 27.64 32.11 -9.76
N GLY A 33 27.18 31.77 -8.56
CA GLY A 33 25.79 31.90 -8.16
C GLY A 33 25.38 33.33 -7.79
N PRO A 34 24.15 33.53 -7.28
CA PRO A 34 23.69 34.83 -6.78
C PRO A 34 24.55 35.34 -5.61
N ASP A 35 24.64 36.66 -5.42
CA ASP A 35 25.34 37.24 -4.26
C ASP A 35 24.65 36.89 -2.93
N VAL A 36 25.36 37.00 -1.81
CA VAL A 36 24.86 36.59 -0.48
C VAL A 36 23.58 37.33 -0.09
N GLN A 37 23.46 38.62 -0.41
CA GLN A 37 22.27 39.41 -0.06
C GLN A 37 21.04 38.91 -0.84
N THR A 38 21.21 38.66 -2.14
CA THR A 38 20.19 38.04 -2.99
C THR A 38 19.81 36.66 -2.47
N GLN A 39 20.79 35.85 -2.04
CA GLN A 39 20.53 34.53 -1.48
C GLN A 39 19.70 34.61 -0.21
N GLU A 40 20.05 35.49 0.74
CA GLU A 40 19.32 35.68 2.00
C GLU A 40 17.88 36.15 1.78
N LEU A 41 17.65 37.06 0.81
CA LEU A 41 16.32 37.52 0.44
C LEU A 41 15.45 36.38 -0.12
N VAL A 42 16.01 35.58 -1.04
CA VAL A 42 15.29 34.47 -1.68
C VAL A 42 15.00 33.35 -0.66
N GLU A 43 16.00 32.95 0.12
CA GLU A 43 15.89 31.89 1.12
C GLU A 43 14.98 32.27 2.30
N GLY A 44 14.92 33.56 2.64
CA GLY A 44 13.97 34.09 3.62
C GLY A 44 12.52 34.14 3.12
N GLY A 45 12.28 33.85 1.83
CA GLY A 45 10.96 34.00 1.21
C GLY A 45 10.51 35.46 1.07
N GLY A 46 11.43 36.42 1.22
CA GLY A 46 11.14 37.85 1.21
C GLY A 46 10.94 38.44 -0.20
N VAL A 47 11.23 37.66 -1.24
CA VAL A 47 11.07 38.09 -2.64
C VAL A 47 9.72 37.61 -3.18
N GLU A 48 8.90 38.55 -3.65
CA GLU A 48 7.60 38.25 -4.27
C GLU A 48 7.74 37.35 -5.51
N GLN A 49 8.78 37.58 -6.31
CA GLN A 49 9.18 36.69 -7.40
C GLN A 49 10.69 36.76 -7.56
N ALA A 50 11.37 35.62 -7.38
CA ALA A 50 12.81 35.59 -7.64
C ALA A 50 13.00 35.77 -9.15
N PRO A 51 13.89 36.68 -9.62
CA PRO A 51 14.17 36.81 -11.03
C PRO A 51 14.55 35.46 -11.64
N GLU A 52 14.06 35.18 -12.84
CA GLU A 52 14.30 33.91 -13.54
C GLU A 52 15.81 33.62 -13.65
N GLU A 53 16.60 34.66 -13.94
CA GLU A 53 18.06 34.59 -13.97
C GLU A 53 18.66 34.12 -12.63
N THR A 54 18.13 34.58 -11.50
CA THR A 54 18.58 34.15 -10.17
C THR A 54 18.30 32.67 -9.94
N VAL A 55 17.12 32.18 -10.35
CA VAL A 55 16.75 30.77 -10.27
C VAL A 55 17.66 29.91 -11.15
N PHE A 56 17.93 30.35 -12.38
CA PHE A 56 18.86 29.67 -13.28
C PHE A 56 20.27 29.58 -12.71
N ARG A 57 20.79 30.66 -12.12
CA ARG A 57 22.11 30.65 -11.46
C ARG A 57 22.16 29.65 -10.30
N TYR A 58 21.09 29.57 -9.49
CA TYR A 58 20.99 28.53 -8.46
C TYR A 58 21.01 27.12 -9.06
N ALA A 59 20.16 26.87 -10.07
CA ALA A 59 20.06 25.57 -10.72
C ALA A 59 21.39 25.12 -11.33
N ASP A 60 22.11 26.04 -11.98
CA ASP A 60 23.42 25.82 -12.58
C ASP A 60 24.48 25.47 -11.51
N VAL A 61 24.54 26.25 -10.43
CA VAL A 61 25.50 26.04 -9.34
C VAL A 61 25.27 24.73 -8.61
N TYR A 62 24.03 24.43 -8.21
CA TYR A 62 23.73 23.19 -7.48
C TYR A 62 23.94 21.94 -8.35
N SER A 63 23.73 22.04 -9.67
CA SER A 63 24.05 20.94 -10.59
C SER A 63 25.55 20.62 -10.63
N ARG A 64 26.42 21.57 -10.28
CA ARG A 64 27.87 21.33 -10.14
C ARG A 64 28.28 20.92 -8.73
N LEU A 65 27.78 21.63 -7.72
CA LEU A 65 28.21 21.43 -6.33
C LEU A 65 27.58 20.21 -5.67
N ALA A 66 26.34 19.87 -6.04
CA ALA A 66 25.58 18.77 -5.43
C ALA A 66 24.67 18.05 -6.44
N PRO A 67 25.24 17.47 -7.52
CA PRO A 67 24.47 16.88 -8.63
C PRO A 67 23.50 15.77 -8.18
N GLU A 68 23.83 15.04 -7.11
CA GLU A 68 23.03 13.94 -6.58
C GLU A 68 21.84 14.38 -5.70
N LEU A 69 21.85 15.61 -5.18
CA LEU A 69 20.84 16.11 -4.24
C LEU A 69 19.85 17.06 -4.91
N ALA A 70 20.36 17.99 -5.71
CA ALA A 70 19.57 19.05 -6.33
C ALA A 70 19.99 19.23 -7.79
N PRO A 71 19.67 18.25 -8.66
CA PRO A 71 19.90 18.44 -10.08
C PRO A 71 19.07 19.63 -10.57
N TRP A 72 19.48 20.23 -11.69
CA TRP A 72 18.79 21.34 -12.36
C TRP A 72 17.25 21.25 -12.30
N SER A 73 16.70 20.08 -12.61
CA SER A 73 15.25 19.84 -12.63
C SER A 73 14.58 20.08 -11.28
N PHE A 74 15.27 19.86 -10.15
CA PHE A 74 14.71 20.07 -8.80
C PHE A 74 14.42 21.55 -8.56
N ILE A 75 15.40 22.41 -8.82
CA ILE A 75 15.27 23.86 -8.58
C ILE A 75 14.26 24.47 -9.57
N MET A 76 14.26 24.03 -10.83
CA MET A 76 13.26 24.47 -11.81
C MET A 76 11.85 24.03 -11.41
N SER A 77 11.69 22.79 -10.92
CA SER A 77 10.39 22.29 -10.44
C SER A 77 9.93 23.03 -9.17
N LEU A 78 10.83 23.33 -8.24
CA LEU A 78 10.55 24.16 -7.08
C LEU A 78 10.03 25.54 -7.49
N ASN A 79 10.65 26.14 -8.51
CA ASN A 79 10.22 27.44 -9.01
C ASN A 79 8.84 27.35 -9.67
N ALA A 80 8.58 26.31 -10.48
CA ALA A 80 7.28 26.10 -11.11
C ALA A 80 6.13 25.99 -10.09
N LEU A 81 6.38 25.39 -8.92
CA LEU A 81 5.38 25.28 -7.84
C LEU A 81 5.02 26.61 -7.17
N ARG A 82 5.75 27.69 -7.46
CA ARG A 82 5.42 29.03 -6.98
C ARG A 82 4.32 29.69 -7.80
N GLU A 83 4.25 29.34 -9.07
CA GLU A 83 3.25 29.85 -10.01
C GLU A 83 1.86 29.35 -9.64
N ASP A 84 0.83 30.04 -10.13
CA ASP A 84 -0.55 29.62 -9.92
C ASP A 84 -0.85 28.34 -10.68
N CYS A 85 -1.35 27.33 -9.94
CA CYS A 85 -1.87 26.12 -10.54
C CYS A 85 -3.10 26.49 -11.40
N PRO A 86 -3.17 26.07 -12.68
CA PRO A 86 -4.34 26.30 -13.50
C PRO A 86 -5.60 25.76 -12.81
N PRO A 87 -6.69 26.54 -12.73
CA PRO A 87 -7.89 26.15 -11.99
C PRO A 87 -8.56 24.87 -12.55
N GLU A 88 -8.26 24.51 -13.80
CA GLU A 88 -8.77 23.32 -14.49
C GLU A 88 -8.12 22.02 -14.01
N VAL A 89 -6.91 22.05 -13.42
CA VAL A 89 -6.17 20.85 -13.03
C VAL A 89 -6.91 20.04 -11.97
N GLY A 90 -7.52 20.72 -10.99
CA GLY A 90 -8.27 20.07 -9.91
C GLY A 90 -9.47 19.26 -10.43
N PRO A 91 -10.42 19.89 -11.14
CA PRO A 91 -11.54 19.20 -11.80
C PRO A 91 -11.08 18.10 -12.76
N TYR A 92 -10.08 18.36 -13.59
CA TYR A 92 -9.54 17.37 -14.52
C TYR A 92 -9.02 16.12 -13.79
N LEU A 93 -8.20 16.28 -12.75
CA LEU A 93 -7.68 15.16 -11.97
C LEU A 93 -8.79 14.39 -11.26
N GLN A 94 -9.87 15.07 -10.85
CA GLN A 94 -11.02 14.40 -10.28
C GLN A 94 -11.69 13.48 -11.30
N ASP A 95 -11.93 13.97 -12.52
CA ASP A 95 -12.51 13.17 -13.61
C ASP A 95 -11.58 12.02 -14.01
N ALA A 96 -10.27 12.28 -14.14
CA ALA A 96 -9.26 11.28 -14.43
C ALA A 96 -9.25 10.17 -13.36
N ALA A 97 -9.30 10.54 -12.07
CA ALA A 97 -9.34 9.60 -10.96
C ALA A 97 -10.62 8.74 -10.95
N GLU A 98 -11.77 9.28 -11.35
CA GLU A 98 -13.03 8.54 -11.45
C GLU A 98 -13.03 7.54 -12.61
N GLN A 99 -12.35 7.90 -13.70
CA GLN A 99 -12.19 7.04 -14.88
C GLN A 99 -11.02 6.07 -14.76
N TRP A 100 -10.15 6.22 -13.75
CA TRP A 100 -8.96 5.41 -13.55
C TRP A 100 -9.33 3.95 -13.20
N LYS A 101 -9.30 3.09 -14.22
CA LYS A 101 -9.62 1.65 -14.10
C LYS A 101 -8.37 0.77 -13.99
N ILE A 102 -7.18 1.35 -14.14
CA ILE A 102 -5.92 0.63 -14.16
C ILE A 102 -5.59 0.21 -12.72
N SER A 103 -5.84 -1.05 -12.37
CA SER A 103 -5.72 -1.58 -11.00
C SER A 103 -4.28 -1.87 -10.56
N ASN A 104 -3.32 -1.83 -11.48
CA ASN A 104 -1.92 -2.16 -11.20
C ASN A 104 -1.04 -0.90 -11.00
N GLN A 105 -1.57 0.30 -11.24
CA GLN A 105 -0.87 1.57 -11.05
C GLN A 105 -1.70 2.54 -10.20
N LEU A 106 -1.01 3.36 -9.41
CA LEU A 106 -1.55 4.49 -8.69
C LEU A 106 -1.50 5.72 -9.59
N LEU A 107 -2.64 6.40 -9.78
CA LEU A 107 -2.65 7.77 -10.29
C LEU A 107 -2.08 8.68 -9.19
N LEU A 108 -0.89 9.23 -9.40
CA LEU A 108 -0.18 10.03 -8.41
C LEU A 108 -0.64 11.49 -8.45
N GLY A 109 -0.89 12.04 -9.64
CA GLY A 109 -1.33 13.41 -9.82
C GLY A 109 -1.01 13.94 -11.20
N PHE A 110 -0.89 15.26 -11.31
CA PHE A 110 -0.64 15.99 -12.54
C PHE A 110 0.72 16.69 -12.52
N ASP A 111 1.51 16.54 -13.58
CA ASP A 111 2.75 17.27 -13.81
C ASP A 111 2.45 18.69 -14.25
N LEU A 112 2.70 19.66 -13.37
CA LEU A 112 2.45 21.08 -13.62
C LEU A 112 3.39 21.69 -14.67
N ALA A 113 4.44 20.97 -15.09
CA ALA A 113 5.27 21.38 -16.21
C ALA A 113 4.72 20.91 -17.57
N ALA A 114 3.64 20.11 -17.59
CA ALA A 114 3.03 19.66 -18.83
C ALA A 114 2.29 20.81 -19.55
N GLU A 115 2.52 20.94 -20.86
CA GLU A 115 1.89 21.97 -21.70
C GLU A 115 0.39 21.73 -21.92
N HIS A 116 -0.05 20.48 -21.79
CA HIS A 116 -1.42 20.04 -22.07
C HIS A 116 -1.93 19.12 -20.98
N LEU A 117 -3.23 19.27 -20.64
CA LEU A 117 -3.89 18.44 -19.63
C LEU A 117 -3.85 16.95 -19.98
N GLU A 118 -4.00 16.60 -21.26
CA GLU A 118 -4.09 15.20 -21.71
C GLU A 118 -2.80 14.38 -21.51
N VAL A 119 -1.66 15.02 -21.26
CA VAL A 119 -0.35 14.37 -21.13
C VAL A 119 0.25 14.54 -19.73
N GLY A 120 -0.39 15.34 -18.87
CA GLY A 120 0.15 15.66 -17.56
C GLY A 120 -0.10 14.61 -16.49
N ASP A 121 -0.94 13.61 -16.74
CA ASP A 121 -1.20 12.54 -15.77
C ASP A 121 0.07 11.72 -15.48
N VAL A 122 0.42 11.65 -14.19
CA VAL A 122 1.53 10.82 -13.70
C VAL A 122 0.98 9.67 -12.90
N SER A 123 1.30 8.46 -13.33
CA SER A 123 0.98 7.23 -12.63
C SER A 123 2.23 6.39 -12.36
N GLY A 124 2.16 5.54 -11.35
CA GLY A 124 3.30 4.73 -10.92
C GLY A 124 2.90 3.51 -10.11
N HIS A 125 3.91 2.68 -9.83
CA HIS A 125 3.76 1.45 -9.07
C HIS A 125 4.09 1.63 -7.60
N ALA A 126 5.04 2.52 -7.32
CA ALA A 126 5.44 2.84 -5.96
C ALA A 126 5.76 4.32 -5.78
N LEU A 127 5.50 4.82 -4.58
CA LEU A 127 5.83 6.15 -4.13
C LEU A 127 6.48 6.05 -2.76
N THR A 128 7.66 6.63 -2.58
CA THR A 128 8.35 6.69 -1.28
C THR A 128 8.75 8.12 -0.94
N ILE A 129 8.90 8.45 0.33
CA ILE A 129 9.63 9.66 0.73
C ILE A 129 11.05 9.58 0.12
N SER A 130 11.56 10.70 -0.37
CA SER A 130 12.86 10.73 -1.05
C SER A 130 14.00 10.22 -0.18
N ASN A 131 14.80 9.32 -0.74
CA ASN A 131 16.02 8.84 -0.10
C ASN A 131 17.13 9.92 -0.14
N GLN A 132 17.06 10.83 -1.13
CA GLN A 132 18.04 11.92 -1.30
C GLN A 132 17.75 13.08 -0.36
N LEU A 133 16.48 13.47 -0.23
CA LEU A 133 16.08 14.69 0.49
C LEU A 133 15.18 14.44 1.70
N GLY A 134 14.81 13.18 1.99
CA GLY A 134 13.94 12.84 3.12
C GLY A 134 14.56 13.19 4.49
N HIS A 135 15.88 13.17 4.59
CA HIS A 135 16.61 13.46 5.83
C HIS A 135 16.55 14.94 6.26
N VAL A 136 16.20 15.85 5.35
CA VAL A 136 16.00 17.28 5.66
C VAL A 136 14.54 17.66 5.91
N LEU A 137 13.63 16.69 5.87
CA LEU A 137 12.22 16.91 6.18
C LEU A 137 12.01 16.93 7.70
N THR A 138 11.05 17.74 8.16
CA THR A 138 10.62 17.75 9.55
C THR A 138 9.60 16.65 9.83
N GLY A 139 9.35 16.34 11.12
CA GLY A 139 8.34 15.35 11.51
C GLY A 139 6.94 15.65 10.94
N GLU A 140 6.51 16.92 10.99
CA GLU A 140 5.22 17.34 10.42
C GLU A 140 5.14 17.11 8.90
N GLU A 141 6.25 17.28 8.18
CA GLU A 141 6.31 17.06 6.74
C GLU A 141 6.29 15.59 6.37
N ILE A 142 6.98 14.75 7.14
CA ILE A 142 6.95 13.30 7.01
C ILE A 142 5.52 12.78 7.25
N GLU A 143 4.83 13.30 8.27
CA GLU A 143 3.44 12.95 8.60
C GLU A 143 2.41 13.34 7.52
N ARG A 144 2.78 14.20 6.56
CA ARG A 144 1.92 14.50 5.41
C ARG A 144 1.89 13.36 4.41
N PHE A 145 2.92 12.51 4.36
CA PHE A 145 2.98 11.40 3.42
C PHE A 145 1.83 10.39 3.61
N PRO A 146 1.54 9.87 4.82
CA PRO A 146 0.37 9.03 5.04
C PRO A 146 -0.96 9.66 4.63
N ARG A 147 -1.12 10.98 4.80
CA ARG A 147 -2.33 11.72 4.38
C ARG A 147 -2.46 11.75 2.85
N LEU A 148 -1.36 12.02 2.15
CA LEU A 148 -1.29 11.92 0.70
C LEU A 148 -1.65 10.50 0.25
N VAL A 149 -1.00 9.47 0.82
CA VAL A 149 -1.25 8.08 0.45
C VAL A 149 -2.70 7.68 0.68
N THR A 150 -3.29 8.05 1.82
CA THR A 150 -4.71 7.78 2.11
C THR A 150 -5.60 8.33 1.00
N ARG A 151 -5.29 9.53 0.49
CA ARG A 151 -6.02 10.18 -0.61
C ARG A 151 -5.87 9.46 -1.94
N LEU A 152 -4.65 9.05 -2.28
CA LEU A 152 -4.38 8.25 -3.49
C LEU A 152 -5.16 6.92 -3.46
N LEU A 153 -5.28 6.33 -2.28
CA LEU A 153 -6.00 5.08 -2.09
C LEU A 153 -7.51 5.24 -2.22
N GLU A 154 -8.10 6.44 -2.03
CA GLU A 154 -9.57 6.54 -1.95
C GLU A 154 -10.30 6.10 -3.20
N ARG A 155 -9.67 6.26 -4.36
CA ARG A 155 -10.23 5.87 -5.66
C ARG A 155 -9.59 4.61 -6.24
N HIS A 156 -8.43 4.21 -5.73
CA HIS A 156 -7.74 3.02 -6.22
C HIS A 156 -8.48 1.74 -5.80
N LYS A 157 -8.91 0.94 -6.78
CA LYS A 157 -9.68 -0.29 -6.58
C LYS A 157 -8.77 -1.49 -6.34
N ALA A 158 -8.11 -1.51 -5.20
CA ALA A 158 -7.34 -2.64 -4.70
C ALA A 158 -7.52 -2.84 -3.19
N VAL A 159 -7.20 -4.05 -2.72
CA VAL A 159 -7.07 -4.33 -1.28
C VAL A 159 -5.94 -3.48 -0.72
N THR A 160 -6.19 -2.73 0.33
CA THR A 160 -5.15 -1.95 1.02
C THR A 160 -4.55 -2.80 2.13
N LEU A 161 -3.25 -3.07 2.05
CA LEU A 161 -2.50 -3.86 3.03
C LEU A 161 -1.72 -2.92 3.94
N VAL A 162 -1.91 -3.06 5.25
CA VAL A 162 -1.17 -2.32 6.26
C VAL A 162 -0.47 -3.31 7.19
N PRO A 163 0.88 -3.37 7.20
CA PRO A 163 1.61 -4.22 8.12
C PRO A 163 1.36 -3.81 9.57
N THR A 164 1.05 -4.77 10.44
CA THR A 164 0.77 -4.49 11.86
C THR A 164 1.99 -3.93 12.59
N SER A 165 3.21 -4.28 12.16
CA SER A 165 4.45 -3.70 12.69
C SER A 165 4.52 -2.17 12.55
N GLN A 166 3.74 -1.60 11.61
CA GLN A 166 3.76 -0.18 11.27
C GLN A 166 2.62 0.62 11.91
N LEU A 167 1.65 -0.03 12.58
CA LEU A 167 0.45 0.62 13.12
C LEU A 167 0.73 1.70 14.17
N GLY A 168 1.85 1.60 14.88
CA GLY A 168 2.28 2.62 15.85
C GLY A 168 2.84 3.90 15.22
N SER A 169 3.01 3.93 13.90
CA SER A 169 3.63 5.06 13.22
C SER A 169 2.65 6.22 13.05
N PRO A 170 3.10 7.48 13.24
CA PRO A 170 2.29 8.65 12.95
C PRO A 170 1.69 8.62 11.54
N GLY A 171 0.41 8.96 11.43
CA GLY A 171 -0.32 9.04 10.17
C GLY A 171 -0.98 7.73 9.67
N LEU A 172 -0.46 6.54 10.01
CA LEU A 172 -1.14 5.28 9.68
C LEU A 172 -2.29 4.94 10.63
N GLY A 173 -2.24 5.42 11.88
CA GLY A 173 -3.32 5.22 12.84
C GLY A 173 -4.68 5.74 12.38
N ALA A 174 -4.71 6.74 11.48
CA ALA A 174 -5.94 7.25 10.88
C ALA A 174 -6.61 6.25 9.91
N LEU A 175 -5.86 5.29 9.36
CA LEU A 175 -6.42 4.20 8.56
C LEU A 175 -7.15 3.17 9.43
N GLY A 176 -6.71 2.96 10.68
CA GLY A 176 -7.24 1.94 11.60
C GLY A 176 -8.22 2.44 12.66
N SER A 177 -8.70 3.68 12.57
CA SER A 177 -9.65 4.25 13.54
C SER A 177 -11.13 3.89 13.26
N GLY A 178 -11.39 2.81 12.52
CA GLY A 178 -12.76 2.34 12.21
C GLY A 178 -13.51 3.19 11.19
N HIS A 179 -12.80 4.04 10.44
CA HIS A 179 -13.37 4.95 9.44
C HIS A 179 -12.76 4.75 8.06
N TRP A 180 -12.50 3.48 7.70
CA TRP A 180 -12.20 3.16 6.32
C TRP A 180 -13.35 3.66 5.43
N TYR A 181 -13.06 4.67 4.63
CA TYR A 181 -14.04 5.60 4.07
C TYR A 181 -14.68 5.07 2.78
N LYS A 182 -14.24 3.91 2.27
CA LYS A 182 -14.76 3.32 1.05
C LYS A 182 -16.09 2.62 1.32
N LYS A 183 -17.10 2.97 0.52
CA LYS A 183 -18.40 2.30 0.55
C LYS A 183 -18.22 0.79 0.28
N ASP A 184 -18.94 -0.04 1.04
CA ASP A 184 -18.97 -1.50 0.93
C ASP A 184 -17.62 -2.20 1.21
N ALA A 185 -16.66 -1.49 1.82
CA ALA A 185 -15.37 -2.04 2.19
C ALA A 185 -15.35 -2.54 3.64
N ALA A 186 -14.68 -3.67 3.85
CA ALA A 186 -14.48 -4.25 5.17
C ALA A 186 -13.10 -3.88 5.72
N GLU A 187 -13.03 -3.60 7.02
CA GLU A 187 -11.77 -3.60 7.77
C GLU A 187 -11.54 -4.98 8.36
N ARG A 188 -10.41 -5.61 8.01
CA ARG A 188 -10.11 -6.98 8.43
C ARG A 188 -8.67 -7.12 8.92
N VAL A 189 -8.42 -8.23 9.59
CA VAL A 189 -7.12 -8.61 10.15
C VAL A 189 -6.73 -10.01 9.67
N LEU A 190 -5.47 -10.19 9.30
CA LEU A 190 -4.84 -11.50 9.12
C LEU A 190 -3.69 -11.66 10.14
N GLY A 191 -3.85 -12.58 11.08
CA GLY A 191 -2.90 -12.79 12.17
C GLY A 191 -3.29 -12.08 13.47
N HIS A 192 -2.34 -11.95 14.38
CA HIS A 192 -2.57 -11.31 15.67
C HIS A 192 -2.60 -9.79 15.53
N SER A 193 -3.78 -9.17 15.68
CA SER A 193 -3.92 -7.71 15.75
C SER A 193 -4.64 -7.27 17.02
N ARG A 194 -4.30 -6.07 17.49
CA ARG A 194 -4.96 -5.39 18.61
C ARG A 194 -6.20 -4.58 18.17
N THR A 195 -6.49 -4.54 16.87
CA THR A 195 -7.41 -3.55 16.28
C THR A 195 -8.89 -3.82 16.48
N GLY A 196 -9.29 -4.92 17.14
CA GLY A 196 -10.72 -5.26 17.30
C GLY A 196 -11.45 -5.60 15.98
N SER A 197 -10.78 -5.44 14.84
CA SER A 197 -11.30 -5.74 13.50
C SER A 197 -11.50 -7.25 13.30
N LEU A 198 -12.33 -7.59 12.32
CA LEU A 198 -12.70 -8.97 11.99
C LEU A 198 -11.50 -9.77 11.46
N ARG A 199 -11.30 -10.98 11.97
CA ARG A 199 -10.31 -11.92 11.42
C ARG A 199 -10.75 -12.44 10.04
N LEU A 200 -9.84 -12.42 9.08
CA LEU A 200 -10.05 -12.92 7.73
C LEU A 200 -9.68 -14.40 7.64
N ALA A 201 -10.61 -15.24 7.15
CA ALA A 201 -10.31 -16.62 6.78
C ALA A 201 -9.72 -16.66 5.36
N PHE A 202 -8.43 -16.38 5.24
CA PHE A 202 -7.74 -16.37 3.95
C PHE A 202 -7.13 -17.74 3.61
N ASP A 203 -7.63 -18.40 2.58
CA ASP A 203 -6.98 -19.58 2.00
C ASP A 203 -5.98 -19.13 0.92
N PRO A 204 -4.66 -19.24 1.16
CA PRO A 204 -3.64 -18.85 0.19
C PRO A 204 -3.52 -19.85 -0.95
N LEU A 205 -4.22 -20.99 -0.95
CA LEU A 205 -4.15 -22.02 -2.00
C LEU A 205 -5.36 -21.98 -2.95
N CYS A 206 -6.34 -21.15 -2.65
CA CYS A 206 -7.54 -20.98 -3.47
C CYS A 206 -7.17 -20.62 -4.92
N GLY A 207 -7.82 -21.29 -5.87
CA GLY A 207 -7.66 -21.10 -7.31
C GLY A 207 -6.57 -21.97 -7.96
N VAL A 208 -5.89 -22.84 -7.21
CA VAL A 208 -4.91 -23.78 -7.79
C VAL A 208 -5.62 -25.00 -8.36
N ASP A 209 -5.43 -25.25 -9.66
CA ASP A 209 -6.02 -26.37 -10.41
C ASP A 209 -5.01 -27.15 -11.27
N SER A 210 -3.76 -26.69 -11.33
CA SER A 210 -2.69 -27.28 -12.14
C SER A 210 -1.35 -27.25 -11.40
N LEU A 211 -0.42 -28.10 -11.82
CA LEU A 211 0.94 -28.12 -11.25
C LEU A 211 1.68 -26.81 -11.50
N ASP A 212 1.50 -26.18 -12.67
CA ASP A 212 2.12 -24.90 -13.01
C ASP A 212 1.63 -23.76 -12.09
N THR A 213 0.32 -23.70 -11.86
CA THR A 213 -0.28 -22.78 -10.88
C THR A 213 0.19 -23.09 -9.46
N ALA A 214 0.34 -24.37 -9.11
CA ALA A 214 0.85 -24.79 -7.81
C ALA A 214 2.33 -24.42 -7.59
N VAL A 215 3.17 -24.53 -8.64
CA VAL A 215 4.57 -24.06 -8.63
C VAL A 215 4.62 -22.55 -8.44
N SER A 216 3.82 -21.80 -9.22
CA SER A 216 3.74 -20.34 -9.08
C SER A 216 3.30 -19.93 -7.67
N ARG A 217 2.31 -20.63 -7.10
CA ARG A 217 1.85 -20.41 -5.73
C ARG A 217 2.89 -20.78 -4.68
N ALA A 218 3.60 -21.89 -4.84
CA ALA A 218 4.70 -22.30 -3.95
C ALA A 218 5.80 -21.23 -3.91
N MET A 219 6.19 -20.69 -5.07
CA MET A 219 7.13 -19.57 -5.16
C MET A 219 6.59 -18.31 -4.49
N ALA A 220 5.30 -17.98 -4.70
CA ALA A 220 4.65 -16.83 -4.07
C ALA A 220 4.59 -16.95 -2.55
N LEU A 221 4.49 -18.16 -2.00
CA LEU A 221 4.57 -18.46 -0.57
C LEU A 221 6.00 -18.37 -0.01
N GLY A 222 7.00 -18.15 -0.87
CA GLY A 222 8.41 -18.03 -0.48
C GLY A 222 9.15 -19.35 -0.36
N ALA A 223 8.68 -20.41 -1.05
CA ALA A 223 9.39 -21.68 -1.07
C ALA A 223 10.80 -21.55 -1.66
N GLU A 224 11.77 -22.13 -0.97
CA GLU A 224 13.14 -22.26 -1.47
C GLU A 224 13.18 -23.14 -2.72
N SER A 225 14.14 -22.90 -3.62
CA SER A 225 14.21 -23.60 -4.93
C SER A 225 14.21 -25.13 -4.82
N ALA A 226 14.77 -25.69 -3.75
CA ALA A 226 14.76 -27.14 -3.50
C ALA A 226 13.38 -27.68 -3.08
N ASP A 227 12.55 -26.84 -2.47
CA ASP A 227 11.26 -27.22 -1.90
C ASP A 227 10.08 -26.93 -2.84
N VAL A 228 10.26 -26.05 -3.83
CA VAL A 228 9.17 -25.57 -4.73
C VAL A 228 8.38 -26.71 -5.35
N THR A 229 9.06 -27.70 -5.95
CA THR A 229 8.38 -28.81 -6.63
C THR A 229 7.60 -29.70 -5.66
N VAL A 230 8.19 -30.01 -4.50
CA VAL A 230 7.53 -30.84 -3.48
C VAL A 230 6.32 -30.12 -2.89
N LEU A 231 6.45 -28.82 -2.59
CA LEU A 231 5.34 -28.01 -2.10
C LEU A 231 4.24 -27.87 -3.16
N ALA A 232 4.58 -27.68 -4.43
CA ALA A 232 3.61 -27.59 -5.51
C ALA A 232 2.76 -28.86 -5.63
N TRP A 233 3.37 -30.04 -5.52
CA TRP A 233 2.63 -31.30 -5.47
C TRP A 233 1.72 -31.38 -4.24
N ALA A 234 2.21 -31.01 -3.05
CA ALA A 234 1.40 -30.97 -1.84
C ALA A 234 0.16 -30.06 -1.98
N ILE A 235 0.34 -28.86 -2.55
CA ILE A 235 -0.74 -27.90 -2.82
C ILE A 235 -1.76 -28.48 -3.81
N LEU A 236 -1.29 -29.05 -4.93
CA LEU A 236 -2.17 -29.60 -5.97
C LEU A 236 -3.00 -30.78 -5.43
N LEU A 237 -2.39 -31.65 -4.63
CA LEU A 237 -3.09 -32.77 -4.00
C LEU A 237 -4.14 -32.32 -2.99
N ALA A 238 -3.80 -31.35 -2.13
CA ALA A 238 -4.77 -30.75 -1.22
C ALA A 238 -5.94 -30.11 -1.99
N ALA A 239 -5.66 -29.42 -3.10
CA ALA A 239 -6.68 -28.79 -3.92
C ALA A 239 -7.64 -29.82 -4.52
N HIS A 240 -7.10 -30.91 -5.06
CA HIS A 240 -7.89 -32.01 -5.59
C HIS A 240 -8.76 -32.68 -4.51
N GLN A 241 -8.19 -32.99 -3.34
CA GLN A 241 -8.93 -33.60 -2.22
C GLN A 241 -10.06 -32.68 -1.71
N ALA A 242 -9.80 -31.38 -1.60
CA ALA A 242 -10.79 -30.41 -1.16
C ALA A 242 -11.96 -30.34 -2.14
N VAL A 243 -11.71 -30.38 -3.46
CA VAL A 243 -12.78 -30.41 -4.48
C VAL A 243 -13.60 -31.69 -4.39
N VAL A 244 -12.96 -32.85 -4.15
CA VAL A 244 -13.68 -34.12 -3.99
C VAL A 244 -14.58 -34.08 -2.75
N LYS A 245 -14.09 -33.55 -1.63
CA LYS A 245 -14.85 -33.45 -0.37
C LYS A 245 -15.94 -32.38 -0.42
N SER A 246 -15.70 -31.25 -1.09
CA SER A 246 -16.68 -30.16 -1.20
C SER A 246 -17.87 -30.51 -2.08
N ARG A 247 -17.81 -31.56 -2.93
CA ARG A 247 -19.00 -32.09 -3.63
C ARG A 247 -20.10 -32.56 -2.69
N PHE A 248 -19.78 -32.75 -1.41
CA PHE A 248 -20.68 -33.23 -0.37
C PHE A 248 -20.94 -32.16 0.72
N SER A 249 -20.56 -30.90 0.50
CA SER A 249 -20.74 -29.79 1.44
C SER A 249 -21.13 -28.50 0.72
N ASP A 250 -21.99 -27.68 1.33
CA ASP A 250 -22.34 -26.36 0.81
C ASP A 250 -21.21 -25.32 1.00
N ASP A 251 -20.27 -25.60 1.90
CA ASP A 251 -19.05 -24.84 2.07
C ASP A 251 -18.07 -25.23 0.93
N GLY A 252 -17.78 -24.34 -0.02
CA GLY A 252 -16.84 -24.59 -1.12
C GLY A 252 -15.46 -25.14 -0.69
N PRO A 253 -14.57 -25.54 -1.63
CA PRO A 253 -13.35 -26.28 -1.30
C PRO A 253 -12.42 -25.50 -0.35
N GLN A 254 -12.15 -26.09 0.83
CA GLN A 254 -11.27 -25.54 1.87
C GLN A 254 -9.90 -26.21 1.79
N ILE A 255 -9.10 -25.82 0.80
CA ILE A 255 -7.86 -26.50 0.39
C ILE A 255 -6.86 -26.59 1.53
N LEU A 256 -6.68 -25.50 2.26
CA LEU A 256 -5.70 -25.42 3.35
C LEU A 256 -5.95 -26.41 4.49
N ARG A 257 -7.19 -26.91 4.65
CA ARG A 257 -7.53 -27.90 5.68
C ARG A 257 -7.06 -29.31 5.33
N GLU A 258 -6.88 -29.61 4.05
CA GLU A 258 -6.53 -30.94 3.56
C GLU A 258 -5.02 -31.25 3.65
N ILE A 259 -4.19 -30.21 3.85
CA ILE A 259 -2.74 -30.33 3.94
C ILE A 259 -2.24 -31.28 5.04
N GLY A 260 -2.99 -31.44 6.14
CA GLY A 260 -2.60 -32.32 7.26
C GLY A 260 -3.07 -33.77 7.14
N GLY A 261 -3.59 -34.19 5.99
CA GLY A 261 -4.08 -35.54 5.76
C GLY A 261 -4.01 -35.92 4.28
N LEU A 262 -2.85 -35.67 3.67
CA LEU A 262 -2.66 -35.91 2.25
C LEU A 262 -2.66 -37.43 1.98
N GLU A 263 -3.64 -37.91 1.24
CA GLU A 263 -3.63 -39.28 0.73
C GLU A 263 -2.79 -39.41 -0.54
N ALA A 264 -2.02 -40.50 -0.64
CA ALA A 264 -1.24 -40.82 -1.83
C ALA A 264 -2.14 -40.84 -3.07
N PRO A 265 -1.80 -40.09 -4.12
CA PRO A 265 -2.74 -39.91 -5.21
C PRO A 265 -2.78 -41.17 -6.08
N THR A 266 -3.98 -41.70 -6.32
CA THR A 266 -4.15 -42.79 -7.31
C THR A 266 -4.27 -42.17 -8.71
N ILE A 267 -3.18 -41.60 -9.21
CA ILE A 267 -3.15 -40.97 -10.54
C ILE A 267 -2.98 -42.05 -11.59
N LYS A 268 -4.08 -42.52 -12.19
CA LYS A 268 -4.01 -43.47 -13.30
C LYS A 268 -3.55 -42.77 -14.57
N GLY A 269 -2.48 -43.26 -15.19
CA GLY A 269 -2.09 -42.88 -16.56
C GLY A 269 -1.08 -41.73 -16.67
N ILE A 270 -0.44 -41.33 -15.58
CA ILE A 270 0.64 -40.32 -15.59
C ILE A 270 1.91 -40.97 -15.01
N ASP A 271 2.94 -41.12 -15.85
CA ASP A 271 4.27 -41.61 -15.45
C ASP A 271 5.13 -40.40 -15.05
N VAL A 272 4.85 -39.83 -13.88
CA VAL A 272 5.59 -38.69 -13.34
C VAL A 272 6.08 -39.06 -11.95
N ASP A 273 7.33 -38.69 -11.66
CA ASP A 273 7.95 -38.86 -10.35
C ASP A 273 7.27 -37.93 -9.34
N VAL A 274 6.27 -38.47 -8.62
CA VAL A 274 5.54 -37.76 -7.57
C VAL A 274 6.29 -37.95 -6.25
N PRO A 275 6.61 -36.88 -5.51
CA PRO A 275 7.23 -36.99 -4.20
C PRO A 275 6.41 -37.86 -3.23
N GLY A 276 7.08 -38.48 -2.26
CA GLY A 276 6.39 -39.24 -1.20
C GLY A 276 5.50 -38.33 -0.33
N VAL A 277 4.39 -38.87 0.17
CA VAL A 277 3.42 -38.13 1.01
C VAL A 277 4.09 -37.51 2.24
N GLU A 278 4.95 -38.24 2.93
CA GLU A 278 5.68 -37.75 4.12
C GLU A 278 6.50 -36.50 3.79
N ALA A 279 7.25 -36.51 2.67
CA ALA A 279 8.00 -35.35 2.21
C ALA A 279 7.10 -34.17 1.84
N MET A 280 5.93 -34.43 1.26
CA MET A 280 4.94 -33.40 0.95
C MET A 280 4.35 -32.78 2.22
N GLU A 281 4.01 -33.58 3.23
CA GLU A 281 3.47 -33.09 4.51
C GLU A 281 4.51 -32.29 5.30
N ASP A 282 5.76 -32.73 5.33
CA ASP A 282 6.85 -32.02 6.00
C ASP A 282 7.08 -30.63 5.38
N ILE A 283 7.21 -30.58 4.05
CA ILE A 283 7.38 -29.32 3.33
C ILE A 283 6.14 -28.44 3.44
N ALA A 284 4.94 -29.01 3.36
CA ALA A 284 3.72 -28.25 3.54
C ALA A 284 3.61 -27.68 4.97
N ASN A 285 3.99 -28.42 6.01
CA ASN A 285 4.04 -27.90 7.37
C ASN A 285 5.06 -26.76 7.52
N LYS A 286 6.23 -26.87 6.88
CA LYS A 286 7.25 -25.79 6.87
C LYS A 286 6.68 -24.46 6.37
N TYR A 287 5.91 -24.45 5.28
CA TYR A 287 5.44 -23.22 4.62
C TYR A 287 3.99 -22.82 4.93
N LEU A 288 3.09 -23.78 5.21
CA LEU A 288 1.65 -23.57 5.28
C LEU A 288 1.07 -23.68 6.69
N ALA A 289 1.82 -24.16 7.69
CA ALA A 289 1.29 -24.33 9.05
C ALA A 289 0.70 -23.03 9.62
N ARG A 290 1.41 -21.90 9.47
CA ARG A 290 0.94 -20.57 9.95
C ARG A 290 -0.36 -20.12 9.28
N TRP A 291 -0.47 -20.34 7.98
CA TRP A 291 -1.68 -20.02 7.22
C TRP A 291 -2.85 -20.89 7.68
N ARG A 292 -2.62 -22.19 7.85
CA ARG A 292 -3.62 -23.16 8.32
C ARG A 292 -4.13 -22.81 9.70
N GLU A 293 -3.24 -22.47 10.63
CA GLU A 293 -3.58 -22.05 11.98
C GLU A 293 -4.44 -20.79 11.98
N GLU A 294 -4.06 -19.76 11.22
CA GLU A 294 -4.85 -18.53 11.16
C GLU A 294 -6.21 -18.74 10.50
N TYR A 295 -6.29 -19.57 9.45
CA TYR A 295 -7.57 -19.94 8.84
C TYR A 295 -8.49 -20.67 9.83
N VAL A 296 -7.94 -21.59 10.63
CA VAL A 296 -8.68 -22.28 11.71
C VAL A 296 -9.16 -21.27 12.76
N LEU A 297 -8.31 -20.37 13.22
CA LEU A 297 -8.68 -19.33 14.19
C LEU A 297 -9.74 -18.35 13.66
N ALA A 298 -9.74 -18.08 12.36
CA ALA A 298 -10.72 -17.20 11.74
C ALA A 298 -12.08 -17.88 11.50
N THR A 299 -12.10 -19.20 11.32
CA THR A 299 -13.32 -19.96 10.96
C THR A 299 -13.97 -20.70 12.12
N ARG A 300 -13.22 -20.99 13.20
CA ARG A 300 -13.69 -21.84 14.31
C ARG A 300 -13.62 -21.10 15.63
N LYS A 301 -14.64 -21.32 16.46
CA LYS A 301 -14.67 -20.96 17.86
C LYS A 301 -14.62 -22.23 18.70
N VAL A 302 -13.50 -22.44 19.37
CA VAL A 302 -13.35 -23.55 20.31
C VAL A 302 -13.68 -23.04 21.72
N GLN A 303 -14.72 -23.59 22.34
CA GLN A 303 -15.06 -23.33 23.73
C GLN A 303 -14.90 -24.61 24.54
N LEU A 304 -14.13 -24.55 25.62
CA LEU A 304 -14.13 -25.62 26.61
C LEU A 304 -15.34 -25.42 27.52
N LYS A 305 -16.29 -26.35 27.48
CA LYS A 305 -17.43 -26.40 28.38
C LYS A 305 -17.24 -27.53 29.37
N ARG A 306 -17.49 -27.28 30.65
CA ARG A 306 -17.52 -28.35 31.65
C ARG A 306 -18.70 -29.27 31.31
N GLY A 307 -18.46 -30.58 31.24
CA GLY A 307 -19.54 -31.55 30.99
C GLY A 307 -20.63 -31.45 32.06
N PRO A 308 -21.89 -31.84 31.75
CA PRO A 308 -22.95 -31.89 32.76
C PRO A 308 -22.61 -32.93 33.83
N GLY A 309 -22.47 -32.49 35.09
CA GLY A 309 -22.07 -33.31 36.24
C GLY A 309 -21.25 -32.49 37.25
N ALA A 310 -21.08 -32.99 38.47
CA ALA A 310 -20.40 -32.33 39.60
C ALA A 310 -18.98 -31.80 39.28
N ASP A 311 -18.32 -31.16 40.25
CA ASP A 311 -17.04 -30.45 40.11
C ASP A 311 -15.85 -31.24 39.50
N ASP A 312 -16.00 -32.53 39.20
CA ASP A 312 -14.98 -33.36 38.52
C ASP A 312 -15.33 -33.72 37.07
N ALA A 313 -16.35 -33.10 36.46
CA ALA A 313 -16.71 -33.38 35.07
C ALA A 313 -15.59 -32.94 34.08
N PRO A 314 -15.25 -33.78 33.08
CA PRO A 314 -14.22 -33.46 32.11
C PRO A 314 -14.58 -32.22 31.29
N TRP A 315 -13.57 -31.45 30.91
CA TRP A 315 -13.73 -30.37 29.94
C TRP A 315 -14.00 -30.98 28.56
N LEU A 316 -15.17 -30.66 28.01
CA LEU A 316 -15.54 -31.03 26.65
C LEU A 316 -15.26 -29.85 25.72
N ALA A 317 -14.56 -30.10 24.63
CA ALA A 317 -14.42 -29.12 23.57
C ALA A 317 -15.75 -29.05 22.80
N ALA A 318 -16.44 -27.91 22.91
CA ALA A 318 -17.51 -27.53 21.99
C ALA A 318 -16.87 -26.71 20.87
N GLU A 319 -16.78 -27.32 19.70
CA GLU A 319 -16.39 -26.61 18.48
C GLU A 319 -17.66 -26.08 17.80
N SER A 320 -17.68 -24.79 17.50
CA SER A 320 -18.67 -24.22 16.60
C SER A 320 -17.95 -23.45 15.49
N LEU A 321 -18.54 -23.46 14.29
CA LEU A 321 -18.16 -22.47 13.28
C LEU A 321 -18.42 -21.08 13.84
N VAL A 322 -17.55 -20.12 13.53
CA VAL A 322 -17.90 -18.71 13.74
C VAL A 322 -19.13 -18.46 12.87
N PRO A 323 -20.28 -18.04 13.45
CA PRO A 323 -21.51 -17.89 12.69
C PRO A 323 -21.26 -16.99 11.47
N GLU A 324 -21.71 -17.42 10.29
CA GLU A 324 -22.07 -16.45 9.24
C GLU A 324 -23.03 -15.49 9.92
N ALA A 325 -22.67 -14.22 10.05
CA ALA A 325 -23.47 -13.29 10.82
C ALA A 325 -24.92 -13.35 10.33
N GLU A 326 -25.84 -13.79 11.21
CA GLU A 326 -27.27 -13.70 10.95
C GLU A 326 -27.55 -12.23 10.63
N HIS A 327 -28.05 -11.99 9.42
CA HIS A 327 -28.17 -10.67 8.78
C HIS A 327 -29.09 -9.72 9.56
N GLY A 328 -28.57 -9.18 10.67
CA GLY A 328 -29.30 -8.34 11.61
C GLY A 328 -28.52 -7.07 11.92
N SER A 329 -28.81 -6.00 11.17
CA SER A 329 -28.61 -4.59 11.53
C SER A 329 -27.20 -4.02 11.76
N ASP A 330 -26.12 -4.81 11.81
CA ASP A 330 -24.76 -4.26 11.85
C ASP A 330 -24.01 -4.43 10.51
N PRO A 331 -23.89 -3.37 9.69
CA PRO A 331 -23.17 -3.42 8.41
C PRO A 331 -21.67 -3.73 8.53
N GLN A 332 -21.12 -3.82 9.75
CA GLN A 332 -19.72 -4.18 9.99
C GLN A 332 -19.48 -5.70 10.18
N LEU A 333 -20.53 -6.51 10.32
CA LEU A 333 -20.41 -7.97 10.45
C LEU A 333 -20.31 -8.63 9.07
N VAL A 334 -19.12 -8.59 8.48
CA VAL A 334 -18.81 -9.28 7.22
C VAL A 334 -18.50 -10.75 7.50
N ASP A 335 -18.94 -11.66 6.63
CA ASP A 335 -18.57 -13.07 6.71
C ASP A 335 -17.02 -13.22 6.63
N PRO A 336 -16.36 -13.85 7.63
CA PRO A 336 -14.91 -14.06 7.61
C PRO A 336 -14.44 -14.89 6.40
N ARG A 337 -15.32 -15.70 5.81
CA ARG A 337 -15.06 -16.53 4.62
C ARG A 337 -15.26 -15.78 3.30
N ARG A 338 -15.96 -14.64 3.32
CA ARG A 338 -16.07 -13.77 2.14
C ARG A 338 -14.65 -13.38 1.72
N GLY A 339 -14.29 -13.63 0.46
CA GLY A 339 -12.99 -13.22 -0.08
C GLY A 339 -12.72 -11.71 0.06
N LEU A 340 -11.47 -11.32 -0.18
CA LEU A 340 -11.06 -9.91 -0.16
C LEU A 340 -11.68 -9.16 -1.33
N GLY A 341 -12.36 -8.05 -1.03
CA GLY A 341 -12.91 -7.14 -2.03
C GLY A 341 -11.88 -6.09 -2.49
N PRO A 342 -12.04 -5.49 -3.68
CA PRO A 342 -11.11 -4.50 -4.26
C PRO A 342 -11.09 -3.15 -3.51
N ASN A 343 -11.73 -3.05 -2.36
CA ASN A 343 -11.69 -1.87 -1.51
C ASN A 343 -11.36 -2.22 -0.06
N ASP A 344 -11.19 -3.49 0.29
CA ASP A 344 -11.01 -3.90 1.68
C ASP A 344 -9.69 -3.35 2.25
N LEU A 345 -9.70 -3.02 3.55
CA LEU A 345 -8.51 -2.68 4.31
C LEU A 345 -8.12 -3.92 5.13
N LEU A 346 -6.90 -4.40 4.94
CA LEU A 346 -6.37 -5.57 5.62
C LEU A 346 -5.13 -5.18 6.44
N PHE A 347 -5.28 -5.26 7.75
CA PHE A 347 -4.14 -5.28 8.66
C PHE A 347 -3.57 -6.69 8.70
N TYR A 348 -2.27 -6.86 8.48
CA TYR A 348 -1.66 -8.19 8.51
C TYR A 348 -0.39 -8.23 9.33
N ASN A 349 -0.17 -9.33 10.02
CA ASN A 349 1.10 -9.59 10.69
C ASN A 349 2.16 -9.91 9.65
N ASP A 350 3.02 -8.93 9.37
CA ASP A 350 4.07 -9.00 8.36
C ASP A 350 5.24 -9.90 8.74
N GLU A 351 5.43 -10.21 10.02
CA GLU A 351 6.40 -11.21 10.45
C GLU A 351 5.91 -12.65 10.21
N GLN A 352 4.60 -12.86 10.37
CA GLN A 352 3.96 -14.16 10.14
C GLN A 352 3.67 -14.41 8.66
N PHE A 353 3.27 -13.35 7.94
CA PHE A 353 2.77 -13.40 6.57
C PHE A 353 3.50 -12.40 5.66
N GLU A 354 4.84 -12.36 5.73
CA GLU A 354 5.69 -11.47 4.91
C GLU A 354 5.35 -11.55 3.40
N ARG A 355 5.02 -12.76 2.94
CA ARG A 355 4.73 -13.08 1.54
C ARG A 355 3.28 -12.82 1.11
N LEU A 356 2.44 -12.28 1.98
CA LEU A 356 1.04 -12.00 1.64
C LEU A 356 0.87 -11.15 0.36
N PRO A 357 1.63 -10.06 0.13
CA PRO A 357 1.52 -9.30 -1.12
C PRO A 357 1.81 -10.17 -2.36
N ASP A 358 2.84 -11.01 -2.32
CA ASP A 358 3.21 -11.91 -3.43
C ASP A 358 2.10 -12.94 -3.70
N VAL A 359 1.49 -13.49 -2.64
CA VAL A 359 0.39 -14.45 -2.73
C VAL A 359 -0.87 -13.80 -3.32
N LEU A 360 -1.21 -12.57 -2.92
CA LEU A 360 -2.38 -11.87 -3.46
C LEU A 360 -2.23 -11.62 -4.96
N VAL A 361 -1.02 -11.29 -5.40
CA VAL A 361 -0.72 -11.01 -6.81
C VAL A 361 -0.77 -12.27 -7.65
N ASP A 362 -0.23 -13.37 -7.12
CA ASP A 362 -0.36 -14.69 -7.75
C ASP A 362 -1.83 -15.16 -7.84
N ARG A 363 -2.68 -14.74 -6.88
CA ARG A 363 -4.14 -14.95 -6.92
C ARG A 363 -4.88 -14.01 -7.87
N GLY A 364 -4.19 -13.08 -8.53
CA GLY A 364 -4.83 -12.05 -9.36
C GLY A 364 -5.64 -11.03 -8.53
N ILE A 365 -5.39 -10.92 -7.23
CA ILE A 365 -6.03 -9.94 -6.35
C ILE A 365 -5.16 -8.68 -6.36
N ALA A 366 -5.70 -7.59 -6.90
CA ALA A 366 -5.03 -6.29 -6.85
C ALA A 366 -4.89 -5.84 -5.40
N SER A 367 -3.66 -5.49 -5.00
CA SER A 367 -3.36 -5.01 -3.65
C SER A 367 -2.38 -3.85 -3.67
N VAL A 368 -2.47 -3.00 -2.65
CA VAL A 368 -1.52 -1.91 -2.40
C VAL A 368 -1.02 -2.00 -0.96
N THR A 369 0.29 -2.08 -0.78
CA THR A 369 0.91 -2.07 0.54
C THR A 369 1.24 -0.66 0.96
N VAL A 370 0.86 -0.29 2.18
CA VAL A 370 1.06 1.03 2.76
C VAL A 370 1.97 0.93 3.99
N ARG A 371 2.99 1.77 4.00
CA ARG A 371 3.93 2.01 5.11
C ARG A 371 4.02 3.51 5.36
N PRO A 372 4.59 3.96 6.50
CA PRO A 372 4.59 5.37 6.89
C PRO A 372 5.28 6.30 5.88
N ASN A 373 6.23 5.76 5.12
CA ASN A 373 7.07 6.47 4.16
C ASN A 373 7.01 5.88 2.75
N HIS A 374 6.16 4.87 2.50
CA HIS A 374 6.14 4.14 1.23
C HIS A 374 4.74 3.58 0.94
N VAL A 375 4.29 3.70 -0.31
CA VAL A 375 3.14 2.96 -0.86
C VAL A 375 3.54 2.26 -2.15
N ALA A 376 3.10 1.02 -2.34
CA ALA A 376 3.37 0.26 -3.56
C ALA A 376 2.22 -0.69 -3.95
N THR A 377 1.91 -0.78 -5.25
CA THR A 377 1.05 -1.81 -5.81
C THR A 377 1.80 -3.15 -5.79
N GLY A 378 1.09 -4.27 -5.58
CA GLY A 378 1.72 -5.60 -5.47
C GLY A 378 2.24 -6.18 -6.78
N ASN A 379 2.20 -5.47 -7.90
CA ASN A 379 2.31 -6.13 -9.20
C ASN A 379 3.70 -6.70 -9.55
N ARG A 380 3.70 -7.78 -10.35
CA ARG A 380 4.92 -8.34 -10.96
C ARG A 380 5.17 -7.70 -12.32
N VAL A 381 5.57 -6.43 -12.35
CA VAL A 381 6.02 -5.77 -13.59
C VAL A 381 7.54 -5.83 -13.64
N ALA A 382 8.09 -6.21 -14.80
CA ALA A 382 9.53 -6.37 -14.98
C ALA A 382 10.34 -5.10 -14.65
N GLN A 383 9.75 -3.93 -14.89
CA GLN A 383 10.33 -2.63 -14.57
C GLN A 383 9.28 -1.75 -13.87
N PRO A 384 9.16 -1.83 -12.53
CA PRO A 384 8.22 -1.01 -11.81
C PRO A 384 8.63 0.46 -11.87
N GLN A 385 7.71 1.32 -12.30
CA GLN A 385 7.84 2.77 -12.21
C GLN A 385 7.73 3.21 -10.75
N THR A 386 8.86 3.45 -10.11
CA THR A 386 8.95 3.93 -8.73
C THR A 386 9.25 5.42 -8.71
N PHE A 387 8.59 6.14 -7.82
CA PHE A 387 8.79 7.58 -7.65
C PHE A 387 9.22 7.92 -6.22
N GLN A 388 9.95 9.02 -6.09
CA GLN A 388 10.25 9.62 -4.80
C GLN A 388 9.50 10.94 -4.63
N TRP A 389 9.01 11.19 -3.43
CA TRP A 389 8.21 12.34 -3.09
C TRP A 389 8.90 13.23 -2.06
N VAL A 390 8.74 14.54 -2.21
CA VAL A 390 8.94 15.52 -1.14
C VAL A 390 7.82 16.56 -1.15
N PRO A 391 7.41 17.08 0.03
CA PRO A 391 6.37 18.11 0.10
C PRO A 391 6.94 19.47 -0.30
N PHE A 392 6.16 20.32 -0.98
CA PHE A 392 6.62 21.68 -1.28
C PHE A 392 6.45 22.62 -0.09
N GLY A 393 5.31 22.56 0.58
CA GLY A 393 4.96 23.41 1.71
C GLY A 393 3.84 22.79 2.55
N SER A 394 3.09 23.62 3.27
CA SER A 394 1.93 23.19 4.07
C SER A 394 0.76 22.69 3.24
N ASP A 395 0.73 23.02 1.95
CA ASP A 395 -0.28 22.56 1.01
C ASP A 395 -0.02 21.11 0.60
N SER A 396 -0.93 20.23 1.00
CA SER A 396 -0.85 18.80 0.68
C SER A 396 -1.10 18.46 -0.79
N HIS A 397 -1.57 19.42 -1.59
CA HIS A 397 -1.78 19.23 -3.03
C HIS A 397 -0.50 19.45 -3.82
N LEU A 398 0.51 20.14 -3.27
CA LEU A 398 1.71 20.53 -4.02
C LEU A 398 2.95 19.82 -3.46
N GLY A 399 3.74 19.27 -4.36
CA GLY A 399 5.01 18.66 -4.01
C GLY A 399 5.83 18.35 -5.24
N LEU A 400 6.97 17.70 -5.01
CA LEU A 400 7.89 17.33 -6.06
C LEU A 400 7.97 15.81 -6.15
N LEU A 401 8.15 15.33 -7.37
CA LEU A 401 8.23 13.92 -7.66
C LEU A 401 9.47 13.63 -8.50
N LEU A 402 10.36 12.78 -8.00
CA LEU A 402 11.51 12.28 -8.74
C LEU A 402 11.11 10.99 -9.46
N GLY A 403 11.13 11.03 -10.79
CA GLY A 403 10.80 9.87 -11.62
C GLY A 403 11.95 8.89 -11.84
N PRO A 404 11.68 7.74 -12.48
CA PRO A 404 12.69 6.74 -12.84
C PRO A 404 13.83 7.28 -13.73
N ASN A 405 13.54 8.32 -14.51
CA ASN A 405 14.51 9.02 -15.35
C ASN A 405 15.39 10.03 -14.57
N ARG A 406 15.31 10.04 -13.23
CA ARG A 406 16.04 10.97 -12.34
C ARG A 406 15.71 12.44 -12.58
N VAL A 407 14.54 12.74 -13.15
CA VAL A 407 14.04 14.10 -13.33
C VAL A 407 12.98 14.40 -12.28
N TRP A 408 13.16 15.51 -11.58
CA TRP A 408 12.15 16.05 -10.68
C TRP A 408 11.05 16.76 -11.47
N ARG A 409 9.81 16.59 -11.01
CA ARG A 409 8.62 17.17 -11.61
C ARG A 409 7.82 17.95 -10.56
N PRO A 410 7.29 19.12 -10.90
CA PRO A 410 6.34 19.83 -10.04
C PRO A 410 4.98 19.13 -10.14
N MET A 411 4.47 18.64 -9.02
CA MET A 411 3.24 17.87 -9.00
C MET A 411 2.10 18.59 -8.31
N TYR A 412 0.93 18.53 -8.92
CA TYR A 412 -0.35 18.68 -8.24
C TYR A 412 -0.93 17.30 -7.93
N PHE A 413 -0.92 16.91 -6.66
CA PHE A 413 -1.47 15.65 -6.18
C PHE A 413 -2.99 15.72 -6.09
N TYR A 414 -3.63 14.61 -6.41
CA TYR A 414 -5.07 14.49 -6.21
C TYR A 414 -5.41 14.61 -4.72
N VAL A 415 -6.36 15.48 -4.42
CA VAL A 415 -6.97 15.60 -3.10
C VAL A 415 -8.47 15.76 -3.33
N PRO A 416 -9.29 14.83 -2.83
CA PRO A 416 -10.73 14.94 -2.95
C PRO A 416 -11.22 16.21 -2.27
N ASN A 417 -12.25 16.82 -2.84
CA ASN A 417 -12.85 18.03 -2.30
C ASN A 417 -13.57 17.69 -0.97
N ASP A 418 -12.97 18.09 0.16
CA ASP A 418 -13.48 17.79 1.52
C ASP A 418 -14.93 18.29 1.72
N GLN A 419 -15.40 19.26 0.93
CA GLN A 419 -16.78 19.73 0.97
C GLN A 419 -17.80 18.66 0.59
N ALA A 420 -17.53 17.81 -0.40
CA ALA A 420 -18.42 16.71 -0.79
C ALA A 420 -18.47 15.62 0.31
N ARG A 421 -17.33 15.35 0.94
CA ARG A 421 -17.18 14.40 2.05
C ARG A 421 -17.93 14.89 3.30
N ASN A 422 -17.80 16.16 3.66
CA ASN A 422 -18.51 16.74 4.79
C ASN A 422 -20.03 16.78 4.56
N GLN A 423 -20.49 16.98 3.32
CA GLN A 423 -21.91 16.87 2.98
C GLN A 423 -22.42 15.42 3.05
N THR A 424 -21.63 14.44 2.59
CA THR A 424 -22.00 13.02 2.64
C THR A 424 -22.00 12.48 4.07
N LEU A 425 -21.01 12.87 4.90
CA LEU A 425 -20.97 12.53 6.32
C LEU A 425 -22.09 13.22 7.11
N ALA A 426 -22.40 14.48 6.79
CA ALA A 426 -23.53 15.18 7.39
C ALA A 426 -24.88 14.54 7.00
N GLN A 427 -25.03 14.08 5.75
CA GLN A 427 -26.23 13.36 5.30
C GLN A 427 -26.33 11.95 5.90
N ALA A 428 -25.20 11.24 6.08
CA ALA A 428 -25.15 9.93 6.73
C ALA A 428 -25.39 10.00 8.25
N GLY A 429 -25.14 11.16 8.88
CA GLY A 429 -25.39 11.41 10.30
C GLY A 429 -26.85 11.82 10.64
N VAL A 430 -27.69 12.14 9.65
CA VAL A 430 -29.10 12.51 9.87
C VAL A 430 -29.96 11.24 9.76
N GLY A 431 -29.81 10.36 10.76
CA GLY A 431 -30.56 9.11 10.81
C GLY A 431 -30.50 8.32 12.12
N ARG A 432 -29.88 8.86 13.17
CA ARG A 432 -29.98 8.30 14.53
C ARG A 432 -30.81 9.24 15.41
N ARG A 433 -32.11 8.98 15.43
CA ARG A 433 -33.00 9.31 16.55
C ARG A 433 -33.48 8.03 17.19
#